data_AF-A0A3A8L5Y9-F1
#
_entry.id   AF-A0A3A8L5Y9-F1
#
_cell.length_a   1.000
_cell.length_b   1.000
_cell.length_c   1.000
_cell.angle_alpha   90.00
_cell.angle_beta   90.00
_cell.angle_gamma   90.00
#
_symmetry.space_group_name_H-M   'P 1'
#
loop_
_entity.id
_entity.type
_entity.pdbx_description
1 polymer ?
#
loop_
_entity_poly.entity_id
_entity_poly.type
_entity_poly.pdbx_seq_one_letter_code
_entity_poly.pdbx_strand_id
1 'polypeptide(L)'
;MRSCIIALGLLTLLGSSRAGAAGNKAVAIIWKGAKTQADAEAKMVSWGDLGKVLEKTGLKLKDDQPKLVQSKTVPGLKPGFWVWLLGVCAPDEATPIVEHFKLLSPETYSREVKVPAKKQSCPQREGAALEAREESFKLPSGETLRVFTREEREEDAEEEEGKWNHGSLTRYHFVLFGKDGEVLGATDAVGEEDVDKSAGDGPTAYRCDVTSLEASKEGTFILTRSCHARAGECGALMSADEVVTVKVNGSAVSASAPKRQNPQYAECD
;
A
#
# COMPACT_ATOMS: atom_id res chain seq x y z
N MET A 1 25.43 -70.06 -43.13
CA MET A 1 25.74 -68.69 -43.60
C MET A 1 24.43 -67.92 -43.75
N ARG A 2 24.38 -66.73 -43.13
CA ARG A 2 23.43 -65.62 -43.32
C ARG A 2 22.00 -65.78 -42.77
N SER A 3 21.87 -65.31 -41.53
CA SER A 3 20.66 -64.79 -40.89
C SER A 3 20.09 -63.57 -41.65
N CYS A 4 18.77 -63.47 -41.74
CA CYS A 4 18.07 -62.21 -42.00
C CYS A 4 16.99 -62.01 -40.92
N ILE A 5 17.29 -61.11 -39.99
CA ILE A 5 16.39 -60.60 -38.95
C ILE A 5 15.61 -59.45 -39.60
N ILE A 6 14.28 -59.56 -39.65
CA ILE A 6 13.40 -58.45 -40.07
C ILE A 6 12.83 -57.79 -38.81
N ALA A 7 13.08 -56.50 -38.73
CA ALA A 7 12.70 -55.58 -37.67
C ALA A 7 11.18 -55.42 -37.54
N LEU A 8 10.67 -55.43 -36.30
CA LEU A 8 9.40 -54.79 -35.96
C LEU A 8 9.69 -53.54 -35.14
N GLY A 9 9.24 -52.41 -35.67
CA GLY A 9 9.49 -51.07 -35.15
C GLY A 9 8.86 -50.83 -33.79
N LEU A 10 9.63 -50.17 -32.92
CA LEU A 10 9.14 -49.52 -31.71
C LEU A 10 8.12 -48.43 -32.09
N LEU A 11 6.88 -48.58 -31.60
CA LEU A 11 5.99 -47.43 -31.41
C LEU A 11 6.56 -46.56 -30.27
N THR A 12 7.29 -45.51 -30.62
CA THR A 12 7.55 -44.41 -29.70
C THR A 12 6.28 -43.59 -29.57
N LEU A 13 5.56 -43.78 -28.46
CA LEU A 13 4.59 -42.84 -27.95
C LEU A 13 5.33 -41.53 -27.63
N LEU A 14 5.44 -40.65 -28.62
CA LEU A 14 5.75 -39.24 -28.40
C LEU A 14 4.58 -38.67 -27.61
N GLY A 15 4.71 -38.72 -26.28
CA GLY A 15 3.95 -37.91 -25.36
C GLY A 15 4.08 -36.47 -25.81
N SER A 16 3.07 -36.00 -26.54
CA SER A 16 2.86 -34.59 -26.77
C SER A 16 2.58 -33.99 -25.40
N SER A 17 3.63 -33.53 -24.73
CA SER A 17 3.49 -32.53 -23.69
C SER A 17 2.71 -31.40 -24.34
N ARG A 18 1.40 -31.36 -24.07
CA ARG A 18 0.59 -30.17 -24.27
C ARG A 18 1.33 -29.07 -23.51
N ALA A 19 2.12 -28.27 -24.22
CA ALA A 19 2.34 -26.87 -23.90
C ALA A 19 0.96 -26.19 -24.02
N GLY A 20 0.09 -26.50 -23.05
CA GLY A 20 -1.29 -26.08 -23.02
C GLY A 20 -1.38 -24.67 -22.48
N ALA A 21 -1.41 -23.69 -23.36
CA ALA A 21 -2.23 -22.48 -23.21
C ALA A 21 -2.16 -21.72 -21.87
N ALA A 22 -1.00 -21.62 -21.23
CA ALA A 22 -0.78 -20.69 -20.11
C ALA A 22 -0.63 -19.23 -20.57
N GLY A 23 -0.41 -18.98 -21.87
CA GLY A 23 0.11 -17.70 -22.37
C GLY A 23 -0.85 -16.52 -22.55
N ASN A 24 -2.13 -16.64 -22.20
CA ASN A 24 -3.13 -15.56 -22.47
C ASN A 24 -4.11 -15.30 -21.31
N LYS A 25 -3.90 -15.88 -20.13
CA LYS A 25 -4.75 -15.57 -18.96
C LYS A 25 -4.15 -14.38 -18.23
N ALA A 26 -4.89 -13.29 -18.17
CA ALA A 26 -4.51 -12.08 -17.46
C ALA A 26 -5.71 -11.59 -16.64
N VAL A 27 -5.46 -10.69 -15.70
CA VAL A 27 -6.49 -10.14 -14.83
C VAL A 27 -6.47 -8.63 -14.95
N ALA A 28 -7.59 -8.05 -15.38
CA ALA A 28 -7.80 -6.60 -15.37
C ALA A 28 -8.24 -6.17 -13.97
N ILE A 29 -7.61 -5.12 -13.46
CA ILE A 29 -7.96 -4.46 -12.19
C ILE A 29 -8.75 -3.19 -12.54
N ILE A 30 -9.96 -3.08 -12.01
CA ILE A 30 -10.94 -2.09 -12.40
C ILE A 30 -11.47 -1.40 -11.15
N TRP A 31 -11.40 -0.07 -11.12
CA TRP A 31 -11.89 0.72 -10.00
C TRP A 31 -13.39 0.98 -10.07
N LYS A 32 -13.81 1.85 -10.99
CA LYS A 32 -15.21 2.26 -11.21
C LYS A 32 -15.58 2.16 -12.66
N GLY A 33 -16.88 2.14 -12.92
CA GLY A 33 -17.42 2.28 -14.26
C GLY A 33 -18.88 2.67 -14.27
N ALA A 34 -19.38 2.99 -15.45
CA ALA A 34 -20.78 3.34 -15.68
C ALA A 34 -21.22 2.86 -17.07
N LYS A 35 -22.54 2.94 -17.35
CA LYS A 35 -23.08 2.57 -18.67
C LYS A 35 -22.73 3.59 -19.74
N THR A 36 -22.71 4.88 -19.37
CA THR A 36 -22.35 5.97 -20.27
C THR A 36 -20.92 6.42 -20.01
N GLN A 37 -20.29 7.02 -21.01
CA GLN A 37 -18.93 7.55 -20.88
C GLN A 37 -18.91 8.72 -19.88
N ALA A 38 -19.85 9.65 -20.01
CA ALA A 38 -19.95 10.83 -19.15
C ALA A 38 -20.09 10.48 -17.66
N ASP A 39 -20.93 9.50 -17.33
CA ASP A 39 -21.09 9.06 -15.93
C ASP A 39 -19.81 8.41 -15.38
N ALA A 40 -19.04 7.72 -16.23
CA ALA A 40 -17.78 7.11 -15.83
C ALA A 40 -16.69 8.19 -15.65
N GLU A 41 -16.63 9.18 -16.54
CA GLU A 41 -15.72 10.34 -16.44
C GLU A 41 -15.98 11.15 -15.18
N ALA A 42 -17.24 11.35 -14.81
CA ALA A 42 -17.61 12.06 -13.57
C ALA A 42 -17.04 11.39 -12.31
N LYS A 43 -16.72 10.10 -12.34
CA LYS A 43 -16.08 9.40 -11.20
C LYS A 43 -14.61 9.79 -11.01
N MET A 44 -13.96 10.37 -12.01
CA MET A 44 -12.54 10.75 -11.94
C MET A 44 -12.26 11.79 -10.85
N VAL A 45 -13.26 12.57 -10.44
CA VAL A 45 -13.12 13.57 -9.36
C VAL A 45 -12.64 12.92 -8.05
N SER A 46 -13.11 11.71 -7.71
CA SER A 46 -12.66 11.00 -6.49
C SER A 46 -11.31 10.29 -6.65
N TRP A 47 -10.68 10.37 -7.82
CA TRP A 47 -9.39 9.71 -8.06
C TRP A 47 -8.22 10.48 -7.45
N GLY A 48 -8.27 11.82 -7.46
CA GLY A 48 -7.12 12.65 -7.09
C GLY A 48 -6.55 12.33 -5.70
N ASP A 49 -7.41 12.26 -4.69
CA ASP A 49 -6.98 11.95 -3.33
C ASP A 49 -6.71 10.45 -3.13
N LEU A 50 -7.54 9.58 -3.71
CA LEU A 50 -7.30 8.12 -3.70
C LEU A 50 -5.94 7.76 -4.29
N GLY A 51 -5.60 8.29 -5.46
CA GLY A 51 -4.34 8.04 -6.17
C GLY A 51 -3.12 8.46 -5.36
N LYS A 52 -3.16 9.64 -4.72
CA LYS A 52 -2.08 10.11 -3.84
C LYS A 52 -1.87 9.18 -2.65
N VAL A 53 -2.95 8.68 -2.04
CA VAL A 53 -2.84 7.75 -0.90
C VAL A 53 -2.31 6.40 -1.36
N LEU A 54 -2.75 5.89 -2.51
CA LEU A 54 -2.24 4.64 -3.08
C LEU A 54 -0.73 4.72 -3.34
N GLU A 55 -0.26 5.80 -3.97
CA GLU A 55 1.16 6.02 -4.23
C GLU A 55 1.97 6.06 -2.93
N LYS A 56 1.52 6.85 -1.94
CA LYS A 56 2.15 6.92 -0.61
C LYS A 56 2.17 5.59 0.13
N THR A 57 1.17 4.75 -0.11
CA THR A 57 1.07 3.43 0.55
C THR A 57 1.79 2.33 -0.25
N GLY A 58 2.58 2.69 -1.26
CA GLY A 58 3.44 1.76 -1.99
C GLY A 58 2.80 1.15 -3.23
N LEU A 59 1.73 1.74 -3.77
CA LEU A 59 1.09 1.26 -5.00
C LEU A 59 1.20 2.29 -6.12
N LYS A 60 2.09 2.00 -7.08
CA LYS A 60 2.35 2.86 -8.24
C LYS A 60 1.69 2.31 -9.49
N LEU A 61 0.87 3.13 -10.13
CA LEU A 61 0.34 2.84 -11.46
C LEU A 61 1.40 3.12 -12.54
N LYS A 62 1.26 2.54 -13.73
CA LYS A 62 2.06 2.99 -14.89
C LYS A 62 1.50 4.30 -15.44
N ASP A 63 2.34 5.05 -16.13
CA ASP A 63 2.11 6.44 -16.57
C ASP A 63 0.80 6.67 -17.36
N ASP A 64 0.22 5.64 -17.97
CA ASP A 64 -1.06 5.74 -18.70
C ASP A 64 -2.27 5.19 -17.92
N GLN A 65 -2.17 5.01 -16.60
CA GLN A 65 -3.27 4.62 -15.71
C GLN A 65 -3.54 5.63 -14.57
N PRO A 66 -4.80 5.75 -14.10
CA PRO A 66 -5.98 5.00 -14.52
C PRO A 66 -6.46 5.42 -15.91
N LYS A 67 -6.94 4.46 -16.71
CA LYS A 67 -7.38 4.70 -18.08
C LYS A 67 -8.84 4.39 -18.26
N LEU A 68 -9.59 5.35 -18.81
CA LEU A 68 -10.97 5.09 -19.20
C LEU A 68 -11.01 4.26 -20.48
N VAL A 69 -11.67 3.11 -20.43
CA VAL A 69 -11.84 2.21 -21.59
C VAL A 69 -13.29 1.75 -21.71
N GLN A 70 -13.76 1.55 -22.94
CA GLN A 70 -15.03 0.87 -23.16
C GLN A 70 -14.83 -0.62 -22.96
N SER A 71 -15.64 -1.27 -22.12
CA SER A 71 -15.43 -2.67 -21.73
C SER A 71 -15.36 -3.63 -22.92
N LYS A 72 -16.07 -3.36 -24.03
CA LYS A 72 -16.03 -4.17 -25.25
C LYS A 72 -14.65 -4.22 -25.93
N THR A 73 -13.78 -3.26 -25.67
CA THR A 73 -12.44 -3.19 -26.28
C THR A 73 -11.40 -4.00 -25.52
N VAL A 74 -11.75 -4.54 -24.34
CA VAL A 74 -10.89 -5.40 -23.53
C VAL A 74 -11.45 -6.83 -23.59
N PRO A 75 -10.82 -7.74 -24.34
CA PRO A 75 -11.31 -9.11 -24.48
C PRO A 75 -11.47 -9.81 -23.12
N GLY A 76 -12.67 -10.31 -22.84
CA GLY A 76 -13.02 -10.97 -21.57
C GLY A 76 -13.91 -10.12 -20.66
N LEU A 77 -13.96 -8.80 -20.85
CA LEU A 77 -14.92 -7.96 -20.13
C LEU A 77 -16.30 -8.01 -20.77
N LYS A 78 -17.34 -7.86 -19.93
CA LYS A 78 -18.74 -7.77 -20.37
C LYS A 78 -18.97 -6.44 -21.11
N PRO A 79 -19.48 -6.43 -22.35
CA PRO A 79 -19.74 -5.20 -23.10
C PRO A 79 -20.84 -4.34 -22.46
N GLY A 80 -20.88 -3.05 -22.82
CA GLY A 80 -21.94 -2.11 -22.42
C GLY A 80 -21.59 -1.15 -21.28
N PHE A 81 -20.31 -1.08 -20.89
CA PHE A 81 -19.84 -0.20 -19.83
C PHE A 81 -18.59 0.57 -20.27
N TRP A 82 -18.34 1.68 -19.58
CA TRP A 82 -17.08 2.41 -19.56
C TRP A 82 -16.46 2.23 -18.18
N VAL A 83 -15.18 1.85 -18.12
CA VAL A 83 -14.51 1.48 -16.87
C VAL A 83 -13.15 2.15 -16.76
N TRP A 84 -12.76 2.50 -15.54
CA TRP A 84 -11.40 2.95 -15.20
C TRP A 84 -10.52 1.73 -14.94
N LEU A 85 -9.70 1.39 -15.95
CA LEU A 85 -8.71 0.34 -15.88
C LEU A 85 -7.49 0.84 -15.12
N LEU A 86 -7.16 0.16 -14.03
CA LEU A 86 -6.00 0.45 -13.19
C LEU A 86 -4.76 -0.32 -13.64
N GLY A 87 -4.96 -1.44 -14.32
CA GLY A 87 -3.88 -2.22 -14.90
C GLY A 87 -4.35 -3.61 -15.32
N VAL A 88 -3.45 -4.34 -15.97
CA VAL A 88 -3.66 -5.74 -16.33
C VAL A 88 -2.44 -6.53 -15.90
N CYS A 89 -2.65 -7.55 -15.07
CA CYS A 89 -1.59 -8.33 -14.42
C CYS A 89 -1.66 -9.81 -14.80
N ALA A 90 -0.60 -10.53 -14.49
CA ALA A 90 -0.69 -11.98 -14.34
C ALA A 90 -1.64 -12.33 -13.16
N PRO A 91 -2.33 -13.49 -13.19
CA PRO A 91 -3.31 -13.84 -12.15
C PRO A 91 -2.76 -13.90 -10.72
N ASP A 92 -1.52 -14.34 -10.56
CA ASP A 92 -0.79 -14.44 -9.29
C ASP A 92 -0.37 -13.06 -8.73
N GLU A 93 -0.04 -12.12 -9.61
CA GLU A 93 0.31 -10.74 -9.22
C GLU A 93 -0.93 -9.90 -8.85
N ALA A 94 -2.09 -10.20 -9.44
CA ALA A 94 -3.27 -9.35 -9.33
C ALA A 94 -3.91 -9.31 -7.92
N THR A 95 -3.95 -10.45 -7.22
CA THR A 95 -4.66 -10.58 -5.94
C THR A 95 -4.18 -9.60 -4.88
N PRO A 96 -2.89 -9.55 -4.50
CA PRO A 96 -2.43 -8.62 -3.46
C PRO A 96 -2.64 -7.15 -3.84
N ILE A 97 -2.57 -6.82 -5.14
CA ILE A 97 -2.83 -5.46 -5.63
C ILE A 97 -4.31 -5.08 -5.45
N VAL A 98 -5.21 -5.99 -5.83
CA VAL A 98 -6.66 -5.77 -5.69
C VAL A 98 -7.05 -5.64 -4.21
N GLU A 99 -6.45 -6.43 -3.33
CA GLU A 99 -6.67 -6.36 -1.89
C GLU A 99 -6.23 -5.00 -1.33
N HIS A 100 -5.06 -4.49 -1.72
CA HIS A 100 -4.59 -3.15 -1.36
C HIS A 100 -5.57 -2.06 -1.84
N PHE A 101 -5.98 -2.10 -3.11
CA PHE A 101 -6.99 -1.16 -3.60
C PHE A 101 -8.28 -1.21 -2.79
N LYS A 102 -8.77 -2.40 -2.41
CA LYS A 102 -10.02 -2.56 -1.66
C LYS A 102 -9.99 -1.97 -0.26
N LEU A 103 -8.82 -1.77 0.35
CA LEU A 103 -8.70 -1.12 1.64
C LEU A 103 -9.15 0.35 1.59
N LEU A 104 -8.83 1.02 0.47
CA LEU A 104 -9.09 2.44 0.22
C LEU A 104 -10.26 2.68 -0.75
N SER A 105 -10.63 1.67 -1.52
CA SER A 105 -11.69 1.71 -2.52
C SER A 105 -12.34 0.33 -2.67
N PRO A 106 -13.27 -0.04 -1.77
CA PRO A 106 -13.92 -1.36 -1.72
C PRO A 106 -14.63 -1.78 -3.01
N GLU A 107 -14.99 -0.82 -3.85
CA GLU A 107 -15.61 -1.02 -5.16
C GLU A 107 -14.65 -1.55 -6.22
N THR A 108 -13.33 -1.46 -5.97
CA THR A 108 -12.32 -2.00 -6.88
C THR A 108 -12.45 -3.52 -6.99
N TYR A 109 -12.45 -4.01 -8.23
CA TYR A 109 -12.61 -5.43 -8.53
C TYR A 109 -11.69 -5.88 -9.65
N SER A 110 -11.55 -7.19 -9.78
CA SER A 110 -10.78 -7.82 -10.85
C SER A 110 -11.65 -8.69 -11.75
N ARG A 111 -11.24 -8.83 -13.02
CA ARG A 111 -11.87 -9.73 -14.00
C ARG A 111 -10.81 -10.39 -14.87
N GLU A 112 -11.04 -11.66 -15.18
CA GLU A 112 -10.23 -12.36 -16.17
C GLU A 112 -10.39 -11.71 -17.56
N VAL A 113 -9.27 -11.50 -18.23
CA VAL A 113 -9.18 -10.93 -19.56
C VAL A 113 -8.18 -11.72 -20.41
N LYS A 114 -8.31 -11.59 -21.73
CA LYS A 114 -7.44 -12.23 -22.72
C LYS A 114 -6.48 -11.19 -23.29
N VAL A 115 -5.45 -10.87 -22.51
CA VAL A 115 -4.41 -9.89 -22.88
C VAL A 115 -3.04 -10.59 -22.89
N PRO A 116 -2.28 -10.51 -24.00
CA PRO A 116 -0.94 -11.09 -24.05
C PRO A 116 0.00 -10.44 -23.03
N ALA A 117 0.92 -11.21 -22.45
CA ALA A 117 1.88 -10.74 -21.44
C ALA A 117 2.57 -9.42 -21.81
N LYS A 118 3.01 -9.27 -23.08
CA LYS A 118 3.66 -8.04 -23.60
C LYS A 118 2.80 -6.77 -23.59
N LYS A 119 1.49 -6.89 -23.34
CA LYS A 119 0.52 -5.77 -23.24
C LYS A 119 -0.03 -5.62 -21.82
N GLN A 120 0.47 -6.40 -20.86
CA GLN A 120 0.10 -6.26 -19.47
C GLN A 120 0.79 -5.01 -18.89
N SER A 121 0.06 -4.28 -18.06
CA SER A 121 0.50 -3.09 -17.35
C SER A 121 0.10 -3.25 -15.89
N CYS A 122 0.82 -4.12 -15.18
CA CYS A 122 0.51 -4.40 -13.79
C CYS A 122 0.99 -3.23 -12.90
N PRO A 123 0.16 -2.72 -11.97
CA PRO A 123 0.61 -1.79 -10.95
C PRO A 123 1.79 -2.38 -10.16
N GLN A 124 2.73 -1.53 -9.79
CA GLN A 124 3.88 -1.93 -8.98
C GLN A 124 3.54 -1.75 -7.51
N ARG A 125 3.80 -2.81 -6.74
CA ARG A 125 3.72 -2.79 -5.29
C ARG A 125 5.14 -2.71 -4.73
N GLU A 126 5.38 -1.73 -3.88
CA GLU A 126 6.65 -1.49 -3.20
C GLU A 126 6.48 -1.76 -1.71
N GLY A 127 7.55 -2.20 -1.04
CA GLY A 127 7.59 -2.43 0.41
C GLY A 127 6.54 -3.42 0.95
N ALA A 128 6.27 -3.30 2.25
CA ALA A 128 5.30 -4.14 2.95
C ALA A 128 3.84 -3.87 2.52
N ALA A 129 2.96 -4.82 2.83
CA ALA A 129 1.53 -4.66 2.60
C ALA A 129 0.95 -3.55 3.48
N LEU A 130 -0.03 -2.82 2.94
CA LEU A 130 -0.85 -1.92 3.74
C LEU A 130 -1.82 -2.75 4.58
N GLU A 131 -1.86 -2.49 5.89
CA GLU A 131 -2.72 -3.18 6.83
C GLU A 131 -3.78 -2.22 7.37
N ALA A 132 -5.04 -2.66 7.42
CA ALA A 132 -6.09 -1.89 8.08
C ALA A 132 -6.03 -2.13 9.58
N ARG A 133 -6.02 -1.04 10.34
CA ARG A 133 -6.15 -1.11 11.78
C ARG A 133 -7.62 -1.14 12.22
N GLU A 134 -7.85 -1.55 13.46
CA GLU A 134 -9.19 -1.55 14.05
C GLU A 134 -9.69 -0.13 14.38
N GLU A 135 -8.79 0.84 14.60
CA GLU A 135 -9.18 2.21 14.92
C GLU A 135 -9.90 2.87 13.74
N SER A 136 -11.15 3.27 14.01
CA SER A 136 -12.04 3.93 13.07
C SER A 136 -12.85 4.97 13.82
N PHE A 137 -12.74 6.23 13.42
CA PHE A 137 -13.33 7.36 14.12
C PHE A 137 -14.37 8.05 13.24
N LYS A 138 -15.64 7.90 13.61
CA LYS A 138 -16.74 8.57 12.93
C LYS A 138 -16.84 10.03 13.36
N LEU A 139 -16.83 10.95 12.41
CA LEU A 139 -17.02 12.38 12.66
C LEU A 139 -18.52 12.71 12.72
N PRO A 140 -18.93 13.75 13.48
CA PRO A 140 -20.33 14.18 13.56
C PRO A 140 -20.93 14.58 12.21
N SER A 141 -20.10 15.08 11.29
CA SER A 141 -20.47 15.42 9.92
C SER A 141 -20.78 14.19 9.05
N GLY A 142 -20.39 12.98 9.47
CA GLY A 142 -20.73 11.69 8.88
C GLY A 142 -19.57 10.97 8.18
N GLU A 143 -18.47 11.67 7.93
CA GLU A 143 -17.19 11.13 7.45
C GLU A 143 -16.56 10.20 8.51
N THR A 144 -15.62 9.36 8.07
CA THR A 144 -14.92 8.42 8.96
C THR A 144 -13.42 8.50 8.74
N LEU A 145 -12.65 8.75 9.79
CA LEU A 145 -11.20 8.63 9.75
C LEU A 145 -10.81 7.19 10.07
N ARG A 146 -10.14 6.52 9.14
CA ARG A 146 -9.61 5.16 9.34
C ARG A 146 -8.09 5.20 9.34
N VAL A 147 -7.49 4.25 10.05
CA VAL A 147 -6.04 4.16 10.23
C VAL A 147 -5.53 2.92 9.52
N PHE A 148 -4.43 3.09 8.79
CA PHE A 148 -3.72 2.00 8.14
C PHE A 148 -2.25 2.04 8.50
N THR A 149 -1.60 0.89 8.52
CA THR A 149 -0.18 0.77 8.84
C THR A 149 0.58 0.13 7.71
N ARG A 150 1.83 0.54 7.53
CA ARG A 150 2.76 -0.08 6.59
C ARG A 150 4.17 -0.05 7.19
N GLU A 151 4.82 -1.18 7.20
CA GLU A 151 6.23 -1.30 7.58
C GLU A 151 7.11 -0.77 6.44
N GLU A 152 8.04 0.11 6.76
CA GLU A 152 9.11 0.59 5.89
C GLU A 152 10.43 0.09 6.49
N ARG A 153 11.20 -0.66 5.71
CA ARG A 153 12.55 -1.11 6.10
C ARG A 153 13.59 -0.30 5.34
N GLU A 154 14.76 -0.16 5.93
CA GLU A 154 15.86 0.61 5.33
C GLU A 154 16.32 0.06 3.97
N GLU A 155 16.15 -1.24 3.69
CA GLU A 155 16.35 -1.81 2.34
C GLU A 155 15.42 -1.20 1.27
N ASP A 156 14.32 -0.55 1.68
CA ASP A 156 13.35 0.12 0.83
C ASP A 156 13.56 1.65 0.74
N ALA A 157 14.52 2.23 1.49
CA ALA A 157 14.84 3.65 1.48
C ALA A 157 16.13 3.89 0.68
N GLU A 158 16.09 4.77 -0.33
CA GLU A 158 17.30 5.18 -1.06
C GLU A 158 18.34 5.68 -0.05
N GLU A 159 19.54 5.08 -0.08
CA GLU A 159 20.66 5.33 0.83
C GLU A 159 20.98 6.84 0.93
N GLU A 160 20.36 7.56 1.86
CA GLU A 160 20.89 8.84 2.31
C GLU A 160 22.08 8.53 3.22
N GLU A 161 23.29 8.83 2.74
CA GLU A 161 24.53 8.66 3.49
C GLU A 161 24.41 9.25 4.92
N GLY A 162 24.41 8.36 5.92
CA GLY A 162 24.78 8.71 7.29
C GLY A 162 23.68 8.80 8.35
N LYS A 163 22.57 8.05 8.30
CA LYS A 163 21.57 8.09 9.39
C LYS A 163 21.38 6.85 10.25
N TRP A 164 21.32 5.62 9.73
CA TRP A 164 21.18 4.40 10.55
C TRP A 164 21.93 3.23 9.90
N ASN A 165 22.35 2.22 10.67
CA ASN A 165 22.91 1.00 10.06
C ASN A 165 21.82 -0.05 9.83
N HIS A 166 20.82 -0.04 10.71
CA HIS A 166 19.61 -0.84 10.64
C HIS A 166 18.46 -0.02 11.23
N GLY A 167 17.39 0.12 10.47
CA GLY A 167 16.15 0.74 10.92
C GLY A 167 14.92 0.04 10.36
N SER A 168 13.92 -0.17 11.22
CA SER A 168 12.56 -0.41 10.79
C SER A 168 11.64 0.67 11.35
N LEU A 169 10.66 1.08 10.55
CA LEU A 169 9.63 1.99 11.00
C LEU A 169 8.27 1.55 10.47
N THR A 170 7.22 1.85 11.22
CA THR A 170 5.84 1.69 10.76
C THR A 170 5.25 3.06 10.50
N ARG A 171 4.80 3.30 9.27
CA ARG A 171 3.98 4.46 8.93
C ARG A 171 2.53 4.21 9.31
N TYR A 172 1.95 5.18 10.01
CA TYR A 172 0.51 5.26 10.27
C TYR A 172 -0.11 6.24 9.27
N HIS A 173 -0.94 5.73 8.37
CA HIS A 173 -1.69 6.51 7.40
C HIS A 173 -3.09 6.78 7.93
N PHE A 174 -3.42 8.05 8.15
CA PHE A 174 -4.73 8.51 8.57
C PHE A 174 -5.50 8.96 7.34
N VAL A 175 -6.54 8.21 6.98
CA VAL A 175 -7.30 8.42 5.74
C VAL A 175 -8.75 8.76 6.08
N LEU A 176 -9.20 9.91 5.60
CA LEU A 176 -10.58 10.37 5.78
C LEU A 176 -11.44 9.86 4.62
N PHE A 177 -12.49 9.13 4.97
CA PHE A 177 -13.50 8.63 4.05
C PHE A 177 -14.77 9.47 4.15
N GLY A 178 -15.30 9.83 2.98
CA GLY A 178 -16.61 10.44 2.85
C GLY A 178 -17.75 9.47 3.14
N LYS A 179 -18.98 9.98 3.06
CA LYS A 179 -20.19 9.21 3.35
C LYS A 179 -20.44 8.10 2.33
N ASP A 180 -19.96 8.30 1.10
CA ASP A 180 -20.10 7.33 0.02
C ASP A 180 -18.87 6.40 -0.10
N GLY A 181 -17.95 6.48 0.87
CA GLY A 181 -16.74 5.64 0.95
C GLY A 181 -15.57 6.11 0.09
N GLU A 182 -15.66 7.29 -0.52
CA GLU A 182 -14.59 7.94 -1.24
C GLU A 182 -13.51 8.49 -0.31
N VAL A 183 -12.25 8.46 -0.74
CA VAL A 183 -11.15 9.10 -0.01
C VAL A 183 -11.25 10.61 -0.22
N LEU A 184 -11.31 11.37 0.89
CA LEU A 184 -11.39 12.83 0.89
C LEU A 184 -10.04 13.50 1.17
N GLY A 185 -9.15 12.80 1.89
CA GLY A 185 -7.85 13.31 2.26
C GLY A 185 -7.09 12.34 3.15
N ALA A 186 -5.78 12.53 3.25
CA ALA A 186 -4.96 11.73 4.13
C ALA A 186 -3.71 12.46 4.60
N THR A 187 -3.17 11.98 5.72
CA THR A 187 -1.87 12.35 6.25
C THR A 187 -1.19 11.10 6.82
N ASP A 188 0.06 11.21 7.19
CA ASP A 188 0.82 10.12 7.80
C ASP A 188 1.65 10.61 8.98
N ALA A 189 1.97 9.69 9.88
CA ALA A 189 2.92 9.90 10.98
C ALA A 189 3.73 8.63 11.21
N VAL A 190 4.92 8.78 11.81
CA VAL A 190 5.70 7.63 12.27
C VAL A 190 5.07 7.09 13.54
N GLY A 191 4.80 5.78 13.57
CA GLY A 191 4.35 5.07 14.75
C GLY A 191 5.52 4.35 15.42
N GLU A 192 5.60 3.04 15.23
CA GLU A 192 6.74 2.26 15.72
C GLU A 192 8.01 2.59 14.95
N GLU A 193 9.13 2.56 15.64
CA GLU A 193 10.46 2.83 15.11
C GLU A 193 11.47 2.05 15.96
N ASP A 194 12.35 1.28 15.33
CA ASP A 194 13.48 0.61 15.99
C ASP A 194 14.71 0.88 15.14
N VAL A 195 15.65 1.64 15.69
CA VAL A 195 16.82 2.13 14.95
C VAL A 195 18.10 1.93 15.76
N ASP A 196 19.15 1.48 15.07
CA ASP A 196 20.49 1.30 15.60
C ASP A 196 21.51 2.05 14.73
N LYS A 197 22.34 2.90 15.36
CA LYS A 197 23.46 3.61 14.73
C LYS A 197 24.80 3.18 15.32
N SER A 198 25.84 3.22 14.51
CA SER A 198 27.22 2.83 14.88
C SER A 198 27.98 3.98 15.52
N ALA A 199 27.58 5.23 15.27
CA ALA A 199 28.24 6.44 15.75
C ALA A 199 27.32 7.67 15.74
N GLY A 200 27.76 8.77 16.36
CA GLY A 200 27.10 10.09 16.37
C GLY A 200 26.50 10.49 17.73
N ASP A 201 26.28 11.79 17.93
CA ASP A 201 25.77 12.37 19.19
C ASP A 201 24.36 11.85 19.52
N GLY A 202 24.06 11.64 20.80
CA GLY A 202 22.78 11.11 21.29
C GLY A 202 22.67 9.58 21.24
N PRO A 203 21.48 8.99 21.49
CA PRO A 203 21.33 7.55 21.67
C PRO A 203 21.75 6.77 20.43
N THR A 204 22.51 5.68 20.64
CA THR A 204 23.01 4.81 19.56
C THR A 204 22.03 3.71 19.17
N ALA A 205 21.00 3.52 19.98
CA ALA A 205 19.91 2.59 19.75
C ALA A 205 18.65 3.20 20.34
N TYR A 206 17.59 3.31 19.56
CA TYR A 206 16.35 3.97 19.97
C TYR A 206 15.14 3.19 19.48
N ARG A 207 14.19 2.98 20.38
CA ARG A 207 12.93 2.32 20.07
C ARG A 207 11.75 3.18 20.50
N CYS A 208 10.81 3.37 19.60
CA CYS A 208 9.50 3.94 19.88
C CYS A 208 8.41 2.89 19.62
N ASP A 209 7.49 2.76 20.57
CA ASP A 209 6.30 1.93 20.42
C ASP A 209 5.05 2.82 20.55
N VAL A 210 4.05 2.62 19.68
CA VAL A 210 2.77 3.31 19.82
C VAL A 210 2.06 2.81 21.07
N THR A 211 1.72 3.73 21.97
CA THR A 211 1.07 3.42 23.25
C THR A 211 -0.42 3.76 23.24
N SER A 212 -0.82 4.77 22.48
CA SER A 212 -2.24 5.10 22.34
C SER A 212 -2.55 5.83 21.03
N LEU A 213 -3.79 5.63 20.57
CA LEU A 213 -4.39 6.40 19.49
C LEU A 213 -5.84 6.72 19.85
N GLU A 214 -6.09 7.98 20.21
CA GLU A 214 -7.36 8.36 20.84
C GLU A 214 -7.96 9.63 20.22
N ALA A 215 -9.29 9.71 20.21
CA ALA A 215 -9.99 10.96 19.92
C ALA A 215 -9.91 11.89 21.14
N SER A 216 -9.34 13.09 20.96
CA SER A 216 -9.24 14.07 22.05
C SER A 216 -10.43 15.01 22.10
N LYS A 217 -10.90 15.44 20.93
CA LYS A 217 -12.09 16.28 20.73
C LYS A 217 -12.57 16.12 19.29
N GLU A 218 -13.67 16.78 18.95
CA GLU A 218 -14.21 16.74 17.59
C GLU A 218 -13.13 17.07 16.54
N GLY A 219 -12.96 16.15 15.59
CA GLY A 219 -11.98 16.25 14.49
C GLY A 219 -10.51 16.28 14.93
N THR A 220 -10.18 15.91 16.17
CA THR A 220 -8.79 15.89 16.67
C THR A 220 -8.46 14.54 17.31
N PHE A 221 -7.39 13.94 16.85
CA PHE A 221 -6.89 12.64 17.27
C PHE A 221 -5.44 12.76 17.75
N ILE A 222 -5.09 11.99 18.76
CA ILE A 222 -3.77 12.01 19.38
C ILE A 222 -3.15 10.64 19.24
N LEU A 223 -2.04 10.57 18.51
CA LEU A 223 -1.14 9.42 18.48
C LEU A 223 -0.03 9.66 19.50
N THR A 224 0.10 8.77 20.47
CA THR A 224 1.17 8.79 21.48
C THR A 224 2.07 7.59 21.25
N ARG A 225 3.38 7.83 21.24
CA ARG A 225 4.40 6.77 21.26
C ARG A 225 5.35 6.98 22.44
N SER A 226 5.72 5.89 23.09
CA SER A 226 6.73 5.91 24.15
C SER A 226 8.06 5.50 23.54
N CYS A 227 9.07 6.33 23.75
CA CYS A 227 10.37 6.13 23.14
C CYS A 227 11.47 5.97 24.19
N HIS A 228 12.37 5.03 23.95
CA HIS A 228 13.43 4.65 24.88
C HIS A 228 14.75 4.41 24.14
N ALA A 229 15.83 4.99 24.66
CA ALA A 229 17.18 4.66 24.26
C ALA A 229 17.61 3.34 24.93
N ARG A 230 18.24 2.45 24.16
CA ARG A 230 18.87 1.23 24.71
C ARG A 230 20.33 1.45 25.10
N ALA A 231 20.96 2.44 24.48
CA ALA A 231 22.32 2.86 24.77
C ALA A 231 22.47 4.36 24.44
N GLY A 232 23.25 5.06 25.25
CA GLY A 232 23.48 6.50 25.09
C GLY A 232 24.62 6.96 25.99
N GLU A 233 25.16 8.12 25.64
CA GLU A 233 26.18 8.80 26.43
C GLU A 233 25.56 9.52 27.65
N CYS A 234 26.44 9.96 28.54
CA CYS A 234 26.10 10.83 29.67
C CYS A 234 25.24 12.03 29.22
N GLY A 235 24.12 12.29 29.90
CA GLY A 235 23.22 13.39 29.52
C GLY A 235 22.42 13.18 28.23
N ALA A 236 22.51 12.02 27.57
CA ALA A 236 21.67 11.69 26.42
C ALA A 236 20.20 11.54 26.83
N LEU A 237 19.28 11.81 25.91
CA LEU A 237 17.85 11.53 26.09
C LEU A 237 17.65 10.01 26.16
N MET A 238 17.23 9.51 27.32
CA MET A 238 17.00 8.09 27.58
C MET A 238 15.57 7.67 27.34
N SER A 239 14.60 8.55 27.61
CA SER A 239 13.21 8.28 27.28
C SER A 239 12.42 9.57 27.08
N ALA A 240 11.34 9.48 26.30
CA ALA A 240 10.34 10.53 26.20
C ALA A 240 9.05 9.93 25.62
N ASP A 241 7.91 10.53 25.96
CA ASP A 241 6.70 10.33 25.19
C ASP A 241 6.70 11.30 24.01
N GLU A 242 6.38 10.83 22.82
CA GLU A 242 6.19 11.67 21.65
C GLU A 242 4.71 11.68 21.24
N VAL A 243 4.18 12.89 21.11
CA VAL A 243 2.76 13.12 20.82
C VAL A 243 2.60 13.78 19.46
N VAL A 244 1.84 13.14 18.58
CA VAL A 244 1.42 13.67 17.28
C VAL A 244 -0.07 13.96 17.31
N THR A 245 -0.46 15.18 16.92
CA THR A 245 -1.87 15.56 16.79
C THR A 245 -2.30 15.49 15.33
N VAL A 246 -3.29 14.64 15.04
CA VAL A 246 -3.96 14.58 13.74
C VAL A 246 -5.25 15.38 13.80
N LYS A 247 -5.45 16.26 12.83
CA LYS A 247 -6.64 17.11 12.74
C LYS A 247 -7.35 16.88 11.42
N VAL A 248 -8.68 16.87 11.49
CA VAL A 248 -9.58 16.88 10.34
C VAL A 248 -10.28 18.23 10.31
N ASN A 249 -10.23 18.90 9.15
CA ASN A 249 -10.93 20.16 8.92
C ASN A 249 -11.60 20.12 7.54
N GLY A 250 -12.91 19.87 7.52
CA GLY A 250 -13.64 19.56 6.29
C GLY A 250 -13.08 18.28 5.65
N SER A 251 -12.67 18.35 4.39
CA SER A 251 -12.03 17.24 3.67
C SER A 251 -10.53 17.13 3.91
N ALA A 252 -9.90 18.08 4.61
CA ALA A 252 -8.46 18.07 4.83
C ALA A 252 -8.07 17.30 6.11
N VAL A 253 -6.96 16.56 6.03
CA VAL A 253 -6.35 15.86 7.16
C VAL A 253 -4.88 16.31 7.29
N SER A 254 -4.43 16.59 8.51
CA SER A 254 -3.05 17.01 8.77
C SER A 254 -2.52 16.44 10.08
N ALA A 255 -1.25 16.02 10.10
CA ALA A 255 -0.53 15.64 11.31
C ALA A 255 0.44 16.77 11.74
N SER A 256 0.59 17.00 13.04
CA SER A 256 1.63 17.88 13.58
C SER A 256 2.99 17.21 13.57
N ALA A 257 4.06 18.00 13.70
CA ALA A 257 5.35 17.44 14.10
C ALA A 257 5.22 16.75 15.48
N PRO A 258 6.02 15.68 15.76
CA PRO A 258 6.06 15.07 17.08
C PRO A 258 6.49 16.05 18.15
N LYS A 259 5.75 16.10 19.26
CA LYS A 259 6.11 16.90 20.43
C LYS A 259 6.52 15.98 21.58
N ARG A 260 7.74 16.15 22.08
CA ARG A 260 8.24 15.43 23.25
C ARG A 260 7.58 15.90 24.55
N GLN A 261 7.30 14.93 25.40
CA GLN A 261 6.80 15.09 26.77
C GLN A 261 7.58 14.15 27.69
N ASN A 262 7.61 14.48 28.97
CA ASN A 262 8.22 13.66 30.02
C ASN A 262 9.66 13.18 29.71
N PRO A 263 10.57 14.05 29.21
CA PRO A 263 11.90 13.60 28.84
C PRO A 263 12.71 13.18 30.08
N GLN A 264 13.41 12.07 29.97
CA GLN A 264 14.39 11.60 30.96
C GLN A 264 15.77 11.52 30.31
N TYR A 265 16.79 11.92 31.04
CA TYR A 265 18.17 11.98 30.55
C TYR A 265 19.06 11.07 31.38
N ALA A 266 20.12 10.54 30.77
CA ALA A 266 21.11 9.71 31.45
C ALA A 266 21.82 10.52 32.54
N GLU A 267 21.88 9.95 33.75
CA GLU A 267 22.65 10.52 34.85
C GLU A 267 24.16 10.38 34.58
N CYS A 268 24.93 11.33 35.12
CA CYS A 268 26.37 11.40 34.98
C CYS A 268 27.01 11.25 36.36
N ASP A 269 27.59 10.08 36.62
CA ASP A 269 28.38 9.81 37.83
C ASP A 269 29.88 10.08 37.62
#